data_AF-A0A5C6E0T5-F1
#
_entry.id   AF-A0A5C6E0T5-F1
#
_cell.length_a   1.000
_cell.length_b   1.000
_cell.length_c   1.000
_cell.angle_alpha   90.00
_cell.angle_beta   90.00
_cell.angle_gamma   90.00
#
_symmetry.space_group_name_H-M   'P 1'
#
loop_
_entity.id
_entity.type
_entity.pdbx_description
1 polymer ?
#
loop_
_entity_poly.entity_id
_entity_poly.type
_entity_poly.pdbx_seq_one_letter_code
_entity_poly.pdbx_strand_id
1 'polypeptide(L)'
;MPIFHQRVSPRFDCAKSFLVVTVEGGQTVDRFVMAADGWTSKQRVQRLLELQVDQVWCGGIDLISAQALRSSGLDLQCHLTGNIEDLLQQLE
;
A
#
# COMPACT_ATOMS: atom_id res chain seq x y z
N MET A 1 1.51 -1.56 0.60
CA MET A 1 0.94 -1.13 1.90
C MET A 1 1.60 0.15 2.41
N PRO A 2 0.87 1.20 2.85
CA PRO A 2 1.46 2.28 3.64
C PRO A 2 1.77 1.78 5.05
N ILE A 3 2.97 2.06 5.55
CA ILE A 3 3.47 1.46 6.81
C ILE A 3 4.02 2.50 7.79
N PHE A 4 3.96 2.17 9.07
CA PHE A 4 4.59 2.90 10.16
C PHE A 4 5.24 1.89 11.09
N HIS A 5 6.57 1.81 11.05
CA HIS A 5 7.34 0.71 11.62
C HIS A 5 6.82 -0.65 11.13
N GLN A 6 6.41 -1.54 12.05
CA GLN A 6 5.95 -2.90 11.74
C GLN A 6 4.42 -2.98 11.56
N ARG A 7 3.73 -1.84 11.39
CA ARG A 7 2.27 -1.76 11.34
C ARG A 7 1.78 -1.08 10.09
N VAL A 8 0.53 -1.38 9.70
CA VAL A 8 -0.18 -0.61 8.68
C VAL A 8 -0.39 0.82 9.17
N SER A 9 -0.02 1.79 8.34
CA SER A 9 -0.31 3.19 8.61
C SER A 9 -1.83 3.43 8.60
N PRO A 10 -2.38 4.17 9.59
CA PRO A 10 -3.82 4.43 9.66
C PRO A 10 -4.31 5.30 8.51
N ARG A 11 -3.41 6.03 7.83
CA ARG A 11 -3.76 6.96 6.76
C ARG A 11 -2.73 6.94 5.64
N PHE A 12 -3.16 6.62 4.43
CA PHE A 12 -2.37 6.46 3.22
C PHE A 12 -1.64 7.74 2.81
N ASP A 13 -2.35 8.87 2.76
CA ASP A 13 -1.84 10.17 2.29
C ASP A 13 -0.82 10.80 3.25
N CYS A 14 -0.78 10.33 4.50
CA CYS A 14 0.20 10.78 5.51
C CYS A 14 1.36 9.79 5.70
N ALA A 15 1.31 8.62 5.05
CA ALA A 15 2.34 7.61 5.24
C ALA A 15 3.69 8.09 4.69
N LYS A 16 4.72 7.92 5.50
CA LYS A 16 6.11 8.26 5.14
C LYS A 16 6.81 7.16 4.36
N SER A 17 6.29 5.94 4.43
CA SER A 17 6.87 4.78 3.77
C SER A 17 5.78 3.83 3.29
N PHE A 18 6.09 3.14 2.21
CA PHE A 18 5.28 2.08 1.63
C PHE A 18 6.10 0.80 1.59
N LEU A 19 5.56 -0.28 2.13
CA LEU A 19 6.05 -1.63 1.86
C LEU A 19 5.42 -2.11 0.57
N VAL A 20 6.25 -2.46 -0.40
CA VAL A 20 5.86 -3.14 -1.63
C VAL A 20 6.31 -4.58 -1.49
N VAL A 21 5.40 -5.52 -1.76
CA VAL A 21 5.65 -6.96 -1.67
C VAL A 21 5.32 -7.59 -3.01
N THR A 22 6.12 -8.55 -3.41
CA THR A 22 5.85 -9.43 -4.54
C THR A 22 5.38 -10.76 -3.98
N VAL A 23 4.21 -11.22 -4.43
CA VAL A 23 3.59 -12.46 -3.94
C VAL A 23 3.42 -13.42 -5.11
N GLU A 24 3.99 -14.62 -4.99
CA GLU A 24 3.86 -15.69 -5.97
C GLU A 24 3.34 -16.94 -5.27
N GLY A 25 2.25 -17.53 -5.78
CA GLY A 25 1.67 -18.73 -5.18
C GLY A 25 1.20 -18.56 -3.73
N GLY A 26 0.77 -17.35 -3.35
CA GLY A 26 0.37 -16.99 -1.98
C GLY A 26 1.54 -16.61 -1.07
N GLN A 27 2.78 -16.82 -1.49
CA GLN A 27 3.95 -16.56 -0.64
C GLN A 27 4.65 -15.26 -1.04
N THR A 28 5.12 -14.51 -0.05
CA THR A 28 5.94 -13.32 -0.30
C THR A 28 7.34 -13.74 -0.76
N VAL A 29 7.68 -13.46 -2.02
CA VAL A 29 8.97 -13.82 -2.62
C VAL A 29 9.97 -12.66 -2.64
N ASP A 30 9.49 -11.42 -2.60
CA ASP A 30 10.32 -10.22 -2.51
C ASP A 30 9.59 -9.11 -1.75
N ARG A 31 10.36 -8.21 -1.13
CA ARG A 31 9.83 -7.02 -0.48
C ARG A 31 10.85 -5.89 -0.40
N PHE A 32 10.37 -4.67 -0.62
CA PHE A 32 11.18 -3.48 -0.40
C PHE A 32 10.36 -2.34 0.20
N VAL A 33 11.05 -1.44 0.90
CA VAL A 33 10.43 -0.23 1.46
C VAL A 33 10.74 0.96 0.57
N MET A 34 9.69 1.61 0.09
CA MET A 34 9.74 2.86 -0.65
C MET A 34 9.47 4.03 0.31
N ALA A 35 10.41 4.96 0.39
CA ALA A 35 10.20 6.22 1.12
C ALA A 35 9.27 7.15 0.32
N ALA A 36 8.35 7.81 1.02
CA ALA A 36 7.39 8.77 0.49
C ALA A 36 7.30 10.04 1.36
N ASP A 37 8.29 10.28 2.24
CA ASP A 37 8.36 11.50 3.03
C ASP A 37 8.47 12.73 2.10
N GLY A 38 7.67 13.75 2.38
CA GLY A 38 7.57 14.95 1.54
C GLY A 38 6.78 14.78 0.23
N TRP A 39 6.28 13.59 -0.10
CA TRP A 39 5.44 13.42 -1.29
C TRP A 39 4.05 14.04 -1.08
N THR A 40 3.39 14.37 -2.17
CA THR A 40 1.96 14.67 -2.25
C THR A 40 1.14 13.38 -2.44
N SER A 41 -0.19 13.43 -2.24
CA SER A 41 -1.07 12.28 -2.51
C SER A 41 -0.98 11.84 -3.99
N LYS A 42 -0.91 12.80 -4.92
CA LYS A 42 -0.76 12.53 -6.35
C LYS A 42 0.53 11.79 -6.67
N GLN A 43 1.66 12.21 -6.10
CA GLN A 43 2.95 11.54 -6.30
C GLN A 43 2.95 10.10 -5.78
N ARG A 44 2.31 9.85 -4.62
CA ARG A 44 2.14 8.47 -4.09
C ARG A 44 1.37 7.60 -5.08
N VAL A 45 0.21 8.07 -5.55
CA VAL A 45 -0.62 7.34 -6.51
C VAL A 45 0.15 7.07 -7.80
N GLN A 46 0.75 8.11 -8.39
CA GLN A 46 1.51 7.97 -9.62
C GLN A 46 2.64 6.94 -9.47
N ARG A 47 3.36 6.98 -8.35
CA ARG A 47 4.45 6.05 -8.13
C ARG A 47 3.98 4.59 -8.00
N LEU A 48 2.85 4.36 -7.33
CA LEU A 48 2.27 3.01 -7.23
C LEU A 48 1.83 2.49 -8.61
N LEU A 49 1.29 3.37 -9.47
CA LEU A 49 0.94 3.03 -10.85
C LEU A 49 2.19 2.72 -11.70
N GLU A 50 3.26 3.49 -11.56
CA GLU A 50 4.54 3.24 -12.24
C GLU A 50 5.18 1.92 -11.82
N LEU A 51 5.01 1.52 -10.56
CA LEU A 51 5.44 0.22 -10.05
C LEU A 51 4.56 -0.94 -10.50
N GLN A 52 3.45 -0.66 -11.19
CA GLN A 52 2.50 -1.66 -11.69
C GLN A 52 2.05 -2.64 -10.60
N VAL A 53 1.85 -2.15 -9.37
CA VAL A 53 1.28 -3.00 -8.31
C VAL A 53 -0.14 -3.44 -8.71
N ASP A 54 -0.57 -4.62 -8.31
CA ASP A 54 -1.93 -5.10 -8.63
C ASP A 54 -2.95 -4.64 -7.58
N GLN A 55 -2.50 -4.49 -6.33
CA GLN A 55 -3.36 -4.24 -5.18
C GLN A 55 -2.72 -3.30 -4.17
N VAL A 56 -3.54 -2.43 -3.56
CA VAL A 56 -3.13 -1.54 -2.47
C VAL A 56 -3.92 -1.89 -1.22
N TRP A 57 -3.20 -2.31 -0.19
CA TRP A 57 -3.70 -2.57 1.16
C TRP A 57 -3.40 -1.37 2.06
N CYS A 58 -4.41 -0.79 2.71
CA CYS A 58 -4.23 0.38 3.60
C CYS A 58 -5.27 0.44 4.73
N GLY A 59 -4.98 1.25 5.77
CA GLY A 59 -5.93 1.53 6.84
C GLY A 59 -7.04 2.49 6.38
N GLY A 60 -6.68 3.76 6.17
CA GLY A 60 -7.57 4.78 5.62
C GLY A 60 -6.92 5.49 4.45
N ILE A 61 -7.73 6.03 3.55
CA ILE A 61 -7.29 6.75 2.35
C ILE A 61 -8.30 7.86 2.02
N ASP A 62 -7.81 9.00 1.54
CA ASP A 62 -8.67 10.08 1.08
C ASP A 62 -9.43 9.70 -0.21
N LEU A 63 -10.58 10.33 -0.41
CA LEU A 63 -11.49 9.98 -1.51
C LEU A 63 -10.85 10.16 -2.89
N ILE A 64 -10.03 11.20 -3.07
CA ILE A 64 -9.42 11.54 -4.36
C ILE A 64 -8.39 10.47 -4.73
N SER A 65 -7.50 10.10 -3.78
CA SER A 65 -6.53 9.03 -3.99
C SER A 65 -7.21 7.69 -4.25
N ALA A 66 -8.27 7.36 -3.49
CA ALA A 66 -9.01 6.12 -3.66
C ALA A 66 -9.66 6.00 -5.05
N GLN A 67 -10.29 7.09 -5.52
CA GLN A 67 -10.88 7.16 -6.85
C GLN A 67 -9.82 7.01 -7.94
N ALA A 68 -8.69 7.71 -7.81
CA ALA A 68 -7.60 7.65 -8.80
C ALA A 68 -7.04 6.22 -8.94
N LEU A 69 -6.75 5.54 -7.83
CA LEU A 69 -6.27 4.16 -7.84
C LEU A 69 -7.30 3.23 -8.51
N ARG A 70 -8.56 3.24 -8.04
CA ARG A 70 -9.63 2.40 -8.59
C ARG A 70 -9.90 2.64 -10.07
N SER A 71 -9.89 3.90 -10.50
CA SER A 71 -10.10 4.26 -11.92
C SER A 71 -8.97 3.76 -12.83
N SER A 72 -7.81 3.45 -12.26
CA SER A 72 -6.66 2.88 -12.96
C SER A 72 -6.67 1.34 -12.98
N GLY A 73 -7.73 0.71 -12.44
CA GLY A 73 -7.86 -0.75 -12.39
C GLY A 73 -7.20 -1.43 -11.19
N LEU A 74 -6.62 -0.65 -10.26
CA LEU A 74 -6.05 -1.19 -9.02
C LEU A 74 -7.15 -1.65 -8.06
N ASP A 75 -6.95 -2.83 -7.46
CA ASP A 75 -7.77 -3.25 -6.33
C ASP A 75 -7.31 -2.56 -5.04
N LEU A 76 -8.26 -2.03 -4.28
CA LEU A 76 -7.99 -1.22 -3.10
C LEU A 76 -8.71 -1.82 -1.89
N GLN A 77 -7.91 -2.42 -1.02
CA GLN A 77 -8.35 -2.98 0.25
C GLN A 77 -8.09 -1.96 1.37
N CYS A 78 -9.18 -1.46 1.95
CA CYS A 78 -9.16 -0.46 3.01
C CYS A 78 -9.53 -1.09 4.36
N HIS A 79 -9.42 -0.29 5.43
CA HIS A 79 -9.76 -0.66 6.81
C HIS A 79 -8.88 -1.74 7.42
N LEU A 80 -7.68 -1.94 6.86
CA LEU A 80 -6.69 -2.84 7.42
C LEU A 80 -5.99 -2.20 8.62
N THR A 81 -5.89 -2.96 9.71
CA THR A 81 -5.19 -2.54 10.92
C THR A 81 -4.42 -3.72 11.48
N GLY A 82 -3.26 -3.47 12.09
CA GLY A 82 -2.46 -4.53 12.72
C GLY A 82 -1.00 -4.51 12.33
N ASN A 83 -0.32 -5.61 12.67
CA ASN A 83 1.04 -5.88 12.24
C ASN A 83 1.04 -6.27 10.75
N ILE A 84 2.10 -5.89 10.04
CA ILE A 84 2.28 -6.22 8.63
C ILE A 84 2.41 -7.73 8.42
N GLU A 85 3.18 -8.42 9.27
CA GLU A 85 3.46 -9.85 9.10
C GLU A 85 2.18 -10.68 9.31
N ASP A 86 1.35 -10.33 10.29
CA ASP A 86 0.05 -10.99 10.53
C ASP A 86 -0.90 -10.87 9.33
N LEU A 87 -0.81 -9.75 8.59
CA LEU A 87 -1.62 -9.53 7.39
C LEU A 87 -1.07 -10.28 6.19
N LEU A 88 0.27 -10.33 6.02
CA LEU A 88 0.90 -11.08 4.94
C LEU A 88 0.65 -12.59 5.07
N GLN A 89 0.58 -13.12 6.29
CA GLN A 89 0.20 -14.52 6.52
C GLN A 89 -1.22 -14.88 6.05
N GLN A 90 -2.10 -13.89 5.82
CA GLN A 90 -3.44 -14.13 5.27
C GLN A 90 -3.42 -14.33 3.75
N LEU A 91 -2.29 -14.07 3.08
CA LEU A 91 -2.10 -14.30 1.65
C LEU A 91 -1.57 -15.70 1.34
N GLU A 92 -0.95 -16.37 2.33
CA GLU A 92 -0.37 -17.71 2.26
C GLU A 92 -1.42 -18.82 2.37
#